data_AF-A0A5C5V836-F1
#
_entry.id   AF-A0A5C5V836-F1
#
_cell.length_a   1.000
_cell.length_b   1.000
_cell.length_c   1.000
_cell.angle_alpha   90.00
_cell.angle_beta   90.00
_cell.angle_gamma   90.00
#
_symmetry.space_group_name_H-M   'P 1'
#
loop_
_entity.id
_entity.type
_entity.pdbx_description
1 polymer ?
#
loop_
_entity_poly.entity_id
_entity_poly.type
_entity_poly.pdbx_seq_one_letter_code
_entity_poly.pdbx_strand_id
1 'polypeptide(L)'
;MPQEPTSTSTLTLIQDDQAELQLDPVDAADTPESVAFDISFVWNMPFQQHRFAIRKCWFLNQSLRAFETQLGTLLNSTYGFASLKNMSDHPVLEVSLDGDNVSYIFTATDTTKLGKLRFTMNTYTLEIEHMYRQLRNYPKWW
;
A
#
# COMPACT_ATOMS: atom_id res chain seq x y z
N MET A 1 9.06 28.25 -1.63
CA MET A 1 8.68 27.72 -0.31
C MET A 1 7.96 26.43 -0.58
N PRO A 2 8.42 25.27 -0.09
CA PRO A 2 7.62 24.05 -0.19
C PRO A 2 6.37 24.26 0.66
N GLN A 3 5.19 24.07 0.08
CA GLN A 3 3.93 24.13 0.82
C GLN A 3 3.90 22.96 1.80
N GLU A 4 3.64 23.24 3.08
CA GLU A 4 3.28 22.19 4.03
C GLU A 4 2.03 21.47 3.48
N PRO A 5 2.00 20.13 3.44
CA PRO A 5 0.82 19.42 3.01
C PRO A 5 -0.31 19.70 4.00
N THR A 6 -1.21 20.60 3.61
CA THR A 6 -2.53 20.85 4.19
C THR A 6 -3.17 19.50 4.52
N SER A 7 -3.46 19.21 5.79
CA SER A 7 -3.99 17.94 6.31
C SER A 7 -4.68 17.08 5.25
N THR A 8 -3.89 16.26 4.58
CA THR A 8 -4.41 15.34 3.59
C THR A 8 -4.92 14.13 4.36
N SER A 9 -6.20 13.81 4.19
CA SER A 9 -6.86 12.68 4.85
C SER A 9 -6.05 11.39 4.70
N THR A 10 -6.00 10.55 5.73
CA THR A 10 -5.40 9.21 5.67
C THR A 10 -5.96 8.38 4.51
N LEU A 11 -5.10 7.77 3.71
CA LEU A 11 -5.50 6.79 2.69
C LEU A 11 -5.61 5.40 3.34
N THR A 12 -6.84 4.95 3.57
CA THR A 12 -7.08 3.58 4.07
C THR A 12 -7.23 2.65 2.87
N LEU A 13 -6.34 1.66 2.74
CA LEU A 13 -6.34 0.71 1.63
C LEU A 13 -7.02 -0.61 2.00
N ILE A 14 -6.84 -1.09 3.22
CA ILE A 14 -7.52 -2.29 3.74
C ILE A 14 -8.26 -1.88 5.01
N GLN A 15 -9.52 -2.27 5.12
CA GLN A 15 -10.33 -2.02 6.31
C GLN A 15 -11.35 -3.13 6.51
N ASP A 16 -10.97 -4.13 7.30
CA ASP A 16 -11.85 -5.21 7.73
C ASP A 16 -11.67 -5.51 9.24
N ASP A 17 -12.48 -6.41 9.81
CA ASP A 17 -12.43 -6.74 11.24
C ASP A 17 -11.09 -7.36 11.68
N GLN A 18 -10.34 -7.94 10.74
CA GLN A 18 -9.09 -8.64 10.95
C GLN A 18 -7.88 -7.79 10.57
N ALA A 19 -7.96 -6.90 9.60
CA ALA A 19 -6.81 -6.18 9.06
C ALA A 19 -7.12 -4.72 8.74
N GLU A 20 -6.12 -3.87 8.95
CA GLU A 20 -6.16 -2.45 8.60
C GLU A 20 -4.82 -2.05 7.98
N LEU A 21 -4.86 -1.38 6.83
CA LEU A 21 -3.70 -0.80 6.17
C LEU A 21 -3.96 0.67 5.85
N GLN A 22 -3.14 1.55 6.40
CA GLN A 22 -3.24 2.99 6.20
C GLN A 22 -1.94 3.59 5.70
N LEU A 23 -2.07 4.57 4.81
CA LEU A 23 -1.02 5.41 4.27
C LEU A 23 -1.34 6.85 4.67
N ASP A 24 -0.58 7.38 5.63
CA ASP A 24 -0.69 8.75 6.12
C ASP A 24 0.34 9.62 5.39
N PRO A 25 -0.08 10.62 4.59
CA PRO A 25 0.86 11.45 3.85
C PRO A 25 1.68 12.33 4.80
N VAL A 26 3.00 12.37 4.58
CA VAL A 26 3.95 13.09 5.44
C VAL A 26 4.64 14.22 4.70
N ASP A 27 5.01 14.00 3.43
CA ASP A 27 5.88 14.90 2.68
C ASP A 27 5.68 14.70 1.17
N ALA A 28 6.10 15.69 0.38
CA ALA A 28 5.98 15.71 -1.06
C ALA A 28 7.23 16.33 -1.69
N ALA A 29 7.65 15.83 -2.85
CA ALA A 29 8.73 16.42 -3.62
C ALA A 29 8.36 16.51 -5.10
N ASP A 30 8.68 17.65 -5.72
CA ASP A 30 8.39 17.92 -7.14
C ASP A 30 9.47 17.33 -8.05
N THR A 31 10.66 17.04 -7.54
CA THR A 31 11.77 16.50 -8.34
C THR A 31 12.64 15.52 -7.55
N PRO A 32 12.55 14.20 -7.82
CA PRO A 32 11.52 13.58 -8.67
C PRO A 32 10.13 13.71 -8.05
N GLU A 33 9.08 13.73 -8.89
CA GLU A 33 7.68 13.72 -8.47
C GLU A 33 7.39 12.51 -7.56
N SER A 34 7.26 12.79 -6.26
CA SER A 34 7.16 11.76 -5.23
C SER A 34 6.43 12.24 -3.97
N VAL A 35 5.92 11.27 -3.22
CA VAL A 35 5.22 11.47 -1.95
C VAL A 35 5.72 10.46 -0.91
N ALA A 36 5.87 10.93 0.32
CA ALA A 36 6.18 10.09 1.47
C ALA A 36 4.92 9.78 2.27
N PHE A 37 4.77 8.52 2.68
CA PHE A 37 3.74 8.09 3.62
C PHE A 37 4.36 7.45 4.87
N ASP A 38 3.75 7.71 6.02
CA ASP A 38 3.81 6.80 7.15
C ASP A 38 2.78 5.69 6.87
N ILE A 39 3.21 4.43 6.97
CA ILE A 39 2.38 3.27 6.66
C ILE A 39 2.16 2.51 7.94
N SER A 40 0.90 2.31 8.31
CA SER A 40 0.52 1.48 9.45
C SER A 40 -0.19 0.22 8.96
N PHE A 41 0.15 -0.92 9.55
CA PHE A 41 -0.55 -2.17 9.32
C PHE A 41 -0.88 -2.82 10.65
N VAL A 42 -2.14 -3.21 10.79
CA VAL A 42 -2.66 -3.97 11.92
C VAL A 42 -3.26 -5.26 11.38
N TRP A 43 -2.93 -6.38 12.01
CA TRP A 43 -3.54 -7.67 11.71
C TRP A 43 -3.86 -8.45 12.97
N ASN A 44 -5.15 -8.69 13.16
CA ASN A 44 -5.77 -9.45 14.23
C ASN A 44 -6.04 -10.87 13.72
N MET A 45 -5.28 -11.83 14.23
CA MET A 45 -5.52 -13.26 14.09
C MET A 45 -6.13 -13.82 15.38
N PRO A 46 -6.74 -15.03 15.36
CA PRO A 46 -7.47 -15.56 16.52
C PRO A 46 -6.70 -15.58 17.85
N PHE A 47 -5.37 -15.70 17.81
CA PHE A 47 -4.51 -15.76 19.00
C PHE A 47 -3.34 -14.79 18.98
N GLN A 48 -3.25 -13.91 17.98
CA GLN A 48 -2.10 -13.02 17.79
C GLN A 48 -2.56 -11.69 17.19
N GLN A 49 -1.95 -10.61 17.66
CA GLN A 49 -2.08 -9.31 17.01
C GLN A 49 -0.70 -8.86 16.55
N HIS A 50 -0.59 -8.51 15.27
CA HIS A 50 0.61 -7.92 14.69
C HIS A 50 0.35 -6.46 14.37
N ARG A 51 1.30 -5.60 14.75
CA ARG A 51 1.30 -4.18 14.39
C ARG A 51 2.69 -3.83 13.93
N PHE A 52 2.80 -3.23 12.76
CA PHE A 52 4.05 -2.63 12.32
C PHE A 52 3.81 -1.30 11.62
N ALA A 53 4.86 -0.49 11.59
CA ALA A 53 4.85 0.79 10.92
C ALA A 53 6.09 0.93 10.04
N ILE A 54 5.92 1.51 8.86
CA ILE A 54 7.00 1.96 7.99
C ILE A 54 6.94 3.48 7.99
N ARG A 55 7.98 4.14 8.48
CA ARG A 55 7.99 5.61 8.58
C ARG A 55 8.59 6.24 7.34
N LYS A 56 8.00 7.35 6.89
CA LYS A 56 8.45 8.21 5.79
C LYS A 56 8.89 7.39 4.56
N CYS A 57 8.04 6.46 4.13
CA CYS A 57 8.26 5.63 2.95
C CYS A 57 7.96 6.42 1.69
N TRP A 58 8.99 6.65 0.86
CA TRP A 58 8.85 7.43 -0.36
C TRP A 58 8.41 6.58 -1.56
N PHE A 59 7.44 7.08 -2.31
CA PHE A 59 6.95 6.50 -3.56
C PHE A 59 7.07 7.52 -4.68
N LEU A 60 7.46 7.07 -5.87
CA LEU A 60 7.26 7.86 -7.07
C LEU A 60 5.77 7.92 -7.39
N ASN A 61 5.33 9.07 -7.90
CA ASN A 61 3.94 9.26 -8.35
C ASN A 61 3.55 8.25 -9.43
N GLN A 62 4.51 7.87 -10.28
CA GLN A 62 4.35 6.81 -11.26
C GLN A 62 4.11 5.42 -10.61
N SER A 63 4.77 5.10 -9.50
CA SER A 63 4.57 3.82 -8.80
C SER A 63 3.15 3.68 -8.26
N LEU A 64 2.59 4.76 -7.71
CA LEU A 64 1.20 4.80 -7.23
C LEU A 64 0.20 4.63 -8.38
N ARG A 65 0.39 5.34 -9.51
CA ARG A 65 -0.46 5.22 -10.71
C ARG A 65 -0.38 3.82 -11.34
N ALA A 66 0.81 3.24 -11.37
CA ALA A 66 1.01 1.88 -11.86
C ALA A 66 0.27 0.87 -10.97
N PHE A 67 0.38 1.01 -9.65
CA PHE A 67 -0.33 0.17 -8.71
C PHE A 67 -1.86 0.31 -8.85
N GLU A 68 -2.40 1.52 -8.95
CA GLU A 68 -3.82 1.79 -9.22
C GLU A 68 -4.31 1.08 -10.50
N THR A 69 -3.52 1.18 -11.57
CA THR A 69 -3.84 0.54 -12.86
C THR A 69 -3.82 -0.98 -12.76
N GLN A 70 -2.84 -1.54 -12.05
CA GLN A 70 -2.74 -2.98 -11.82
C GLN A 70 -3.93 -3.49 -11.00
N LEU A 71 -4.31 -2.79 -9.92
CA LEU A 71 -5.49 -3.13 -9.13
C LEU A 71 -6.77 -3.11 -10.00
N GLY A 72 -6.95 -2.09 -10.84
CA GLY A 72 -8.09 -2.03 -11.76
C GLY A 72 -8.11 -3.17 -12.79
N THR A 73 -6.93 -3.67 -13.19
CA THR A 73 -6.80 -4.84 -14.07
C THR A 73 -7.21 -6.13 -13.34
N LEU A 74 -6.85 -6.27 -12.06
CA LEU A 74 -7.23 -7.43 -11.24
C LEU A 74 -8.74 -7.59 -11.10
N LEU A 75 -9.50 -6.48 -11.05
CA LEU A 75 -10.97 -6.52 -10.94
C LEU A 75 -11.68 -7.22 -12.11
N ASN A 76 -11.01 -7.36 -13.25
CA ASN A 76 -11.56 -7.96 -14.47
C ASN A 76 -10.78 -9.22 -14.89
N SER A 77 -9.96 -9.78 -13.99
CA SER A 77 -9.07 -10.91 -14.28
C SER A 77 -9.34 -12.08 -13.32
N THR A 78 -9.03 -13.30 -13.75
CA THR A 78 -9.04 -14.49 -12.86
C THR A 78 -7.68 -14.74 -12.20
N TYR A 79 -6.62 -14.20 -12.80
CA TYR A 79 -5.25 -14.29 -12.32
C TYR A 79 -4.55 -12.97 -12.52
N GLY A 80 -3.63 -12.60 -11.63
CA GLY A 80 -2.81 -11.44 -11.84
C GLY A 80 -2.02 -11.01 -10.62
N PHE A 81 -1.31 -9.89 -10.79
CA PHE A 81 -0.44 -9.33 -9.78
C PHE A 81 -0.43 -7.80 -9.82
N ALA A 82 -0.45 -7.17 -8.64
CA ALA A 82 -0.23 -5.74 -8.44
C ALA A 82 0.86 -5.53 -7.39
N SER A 83 1.74 -4.55 -7.59
CA SER A 83 2.83 -4.25 -6.65
C SER A 83 3.00 -2.75 -6.46
N LEU A 84 2.89 -2.33 -5.20
CA LEU A 84 3.25 -1.00 -4.75
C LEU A 84 4.71 -1.02 -4.29
N LYS A 85 5.55 -0.27 -5.00
CA LYS A 85 7.00 -0.23 -4.77
C LYS A 85 7.47 1.15 -4.35
N ASN A 86 8.37 1.20 -3.38
CA ASN A 86 9.02 2.44 -2.96
C ASN A 86 10.03 2.94 -4.01
N MET A 87 10.63 4.11 -3.77
CA MET A 87 11.61 4.72 -4.68
C MET A 87 12.88 3.89 -4.91
N SER A 88 13.18 2.90 -4.05
CA SER A 88 14.29 1.96 -4.24
C SER A 88 13.89 0.71 -5.03
N ASP A 89 12.72 0.71 -5.68
CA ASP A 89 12.12 -0.43 -6.38
C ASP A 89 11.88 -1.66 -5.47
N HIS A 90 11.83 -1.45 -4.15
CA HIS A 90 11.48 -2.51 -3.21
C HIS A 90 9.97 -2.59 -3.04
N PRO A 91 9.36 -3.79 -3.13
CA PRO A 91 7.94 -3.95 -2.89
C PRO A 91 7.62 -3.65 -1.43
N VAL A 92 6.57 -2.87 -1.22
CA VAL A 92 6.00 -2.57 0.10
C VAL A 92 4.72 -3.38 0.31
N LEU A 93 3.88 -3.43 -0.73
CA LEU A 93 2.68 -4.24 -0.79
C LEU A 93 2.60 -4.94 -2.14
N GLU A 94 2.33 -6.23 -2.12
CA GLU A 94 2.04 -7.03 -3.30
C GLU A 94 0.68 -7.69 -3.14
N VAL A 95 -0.11 -7.71 -4.21
CA VAL A 95 -1.43 -8.34 -4.27
C VAL A 95 -1.43 -9.34 -5.42
N SER A 96 -1.70 -10.61 -5.11
CA SER A 96 -1.81 -11.68 -6.09
C SER A 96 -3.23 -12.22 -6.10
N LEU A 97 -3.79 -12.42 -7.30
CA LEU A 97 -5.06 -13.07 -7.52
C LEU A 97 -4.82 -14.43 -8.20
N ASP A 98 -5.40 -15.49 -7.65
CA ASP A 98 -5.33 -16.86 -8.16
C ASP A 98 -6.69 -17.57 -8.01
N GLY A 99 -7.51 -17.47 -9.04
CA GLY A 99 -8.92 -17.87 -8.98
C GLY A 99 -9.69 -16.99 -8.00
N ASP A 100 -10.27 -17.62 -6.97
CA ASP A 100 -10.99 -16.93 -5.90
C ASP A 100 -10.08 -16.54 -4.71
N ASN A 101 -8.78 -16.90 -4.76
CA ASN A 101 -7.84 -16.60 -3.69
C ASN A 101 -7.12 -15.29 -3.94
N VAL A 102 -7.07 -14.45 -2.91
CA VAL A 102 -6.25 -13.23 -2.89
C VAL A 102 -5.17 -13.38 -1.83
N SER A 103 -3.93 -13.09 -2.20
CA SER A 103 -2.80 -13.02 -1.28
C SER A 103 -2.22 -11.62 -1.23
N TYR A 104 -2.07 -11.09 -0.02
CA TYR A 104 -1.39 -9.84 0.28
C TYR A 104 -0.04 -10.14 0.89
N ILE A 105 1.01 -9.57 0.32
CA ILE A 105 2.36 -9.66 0.86
C ILE A 105 2.84 -8.27 1.25
N PHE A 106 3.04 -8.08 2.55
CA PHE A 106 3.63 -6.87 3.10
C PHE A 106 5.11 -7.08 3.33
N THR A 107 5.92 -6.13 2.86
CA THR A 107 7.36 -6.16 3.08
C THR A 107 7.83 -4.83 3.66
N ALA A 108 8.39 -4.89 4.87
CA ALA A 108 9.13 -3.79 5.46
C ALA A 108 10.61 -4.17 5.43
N THR A 109 11.41 -3.42 4.67
CA THR A 109 12.86 -3.62 4.58
C THR A 109 13.56 -2.37 5.08
N ASP A 110 14.48 -2.55 6.02
CA ASP A 110 15.35 -1.47 6.44
C ASP A 110 16.27 -1.05 5.29
N THR A 111 16.40 0.25 5.07
CA THR A 111 17.29 0.86 4.06
C THR A 111 18.76 0.53 4.30
N THR A 112 19.16 0.20 5.54
CA THR A 112 20.53 -0.28 5.84
C THR A 112 20.69 -1.79 5.66
N LYS A 113 19.66 -2.48 5.14
CA LYS A 113 19.62 -3.93 4.86
C LYS A 113 19.85 -4.79 6.12
N LEU A 114 19.65 -4.24 7.32
CA LEU A 114 19.86 -4.97 8.57
C LEU A 114 18.71 -5.94 8.87
N GLY A 115 17.51 -5.67 8.35
CA GLY A 115 16.35 -6.49 8.62
C GLY A 115 15.27 -6.38 7.55
N LYS A 116 14.52 -7.46 7.41
CA LYS A 116 13.33 -7.55 6.57
C LYS A 116 12.23 -8.27 7.34
N LEU A 117 11.06 -7.64 7.43
CA LEU A 117 9.83 -8.27 7.86
C LEU A 117 8.97 -8.55 6.63
N ARG A 118 8.40 -9.75 6.56
CA ARG A 118 7.48 -10.16 5.50
C ARG A 118 6.26 -10.82 6.11
N PHE A 119 5.08 -10.32 5.79
CA PHE A 119 3.80 -10.88 6.22
C PHE A 119 3.00 -11.28 5.00
N THR A 120 2.34 -12.44 5.08
CA THR A 120 1.44 -12.93 4.04
C THR A 120 0.06 -13.14 4.64
N MET A 121 -0.95 -12.50 4.05
CA MET A 121 -2.35 -12.64 4.42
C MET A 121 -3.13 -13.17 3.21
N ASN A 122 -3.92 -14.23 3.40
CA ASN A 122 -4.73 -14.81 2.33
C ASN A 122 -6.22 -14.60 2.64
N THR A 123 -7.01 -14.20 1.64
CA THR A 123 -8.45 -13.92 1.77
C THR A 123 -9.21 -14.26 0.48
N TYR A 124 -10.54 -14.15 0.50
CA TYR A 124 -11.48 -14.64 -0.52
C TYR A 124 -12.28 -13.53 -1.22
N THR A 125 -11.73 -12.32 -1.37
CA THR A 125 -12.26 -11.15 -2.12
C THR A 125 -13.32 -10.25 -1.45
N LEU A 126 -12.92 -8.98 -1.27
CA LEU A 126 -13.68 -7.71 -1.34
C LEU A 126 -12.71 -6.51 -1.18
N GLU A 127 -11.49 -6.77 -0.67
CA GLU A 127 -10.46 -5.75 -0.44
C GLU A 127 -9.84 -5.15 -1.72
N ILE A 128 -9.68 -5.90 -2.83
CA ILE A 128 -9.06 -5.34 -4.06
C ILE A 128 -9.90 -4.19 -4.63
N GLU A 129 -11.23 -4.34 -4.66
CA GLU A 129 -12.13 -3.30 -5.15
C GLU A 129 -12.10 -2.08 -4.21
N HIS A 130 -12.08 -2.32 -2.90
CA HIS A 130 -11.94 -1.25 -1.90
C HIS A 130 -10.64 -0.47 -2.12
N MET A 131 -9.49 -1.15 -2.15
CA MET A 131 -8.17 -0.55 -2.41
C MET A 131 -8.16 0.28 -3.69
N TYR A 132 -8.70 -0.27 -4.78
CA TYR A 132 -8.78 0.43 -6.06
C TYR A 132 -9.59 1.73 -5.95
N ARG A 133 -10.79 1.65 -5.34
CA ARG A 133 -11.67 2.82 -5.17
C ARG A 133 -11.03 3.89 -4.28
N GLN A 134 -10.41 3.49 -3.17
CA GLN A 134 -9.74 4.41 -2.25
C GLN A 134 -8.59 5.14 -2.94
N LEU A 135 -7.70 4.40 -3.60
CA LEU A 135 -6.55 4.98 -4.30
C LEU A 135 -6.99 5.87 -5.48
N ARG A 136 -8.03 5.47 -6.22
CA ARG A 136 -8.55 6.26 -7.35
C ARG A 136 -9.20 7.58 -6.92
N ASN A 137 -9.95 7.55 -5.82
CA ASN A 137 -10.69 8.72 -5.32
C ASN A 137 -9.85 9.63 -4.44
N TYR A 138 -8.68 9.15 -3.99
CA TYR A 138 -7.77 9.94 -3.18
C TYR A 138 -7.30 11.20 -3.93
N PRO A 139 -7.27 12.38 -3.29
CA PRO A 139 -6.78 13.60 -3.91
C PRO A 139 -5.35 13.44 -4.44
N LYS A 140 -5.18 13.54 -5.76
CA LYS A 140 -3.89 13.49 -6.45
C LYS A 140 -3.34 14.92 -6.54
N TRP A 141 -2.79 15.40 -5.43
CA TRP A 141 -1.97 16.62 -5.37
C TRP A 141 -0.51 16.35 -5.78
N TRP A 142 -0.24 15.12 -6.18
CA TRP A 142 0.99 14.55 -6.68
C TRP A 142 0.78 14.10 -8.14
#